data_AF-A0A8T6LBE5-F1
#
_entry.id   AF-A0A8T6LBE5-F1
#
_cell.length_a   1.000
_cell.length_b   1.000
_cell.length_c   1.000
_cell.angle_alpha   90.00
_cell.angle_beta   90.00
_cell.angle_gamma   90.00
#
_symmetry.space_group_name_H-M   'P 1'
#
loop_
_entity.id
_entity.type
_entity.pdbx_description
1 polymer ?
#
loop_
_entity_poly.entity_id
_entity_poly.type
_entity_poly.pdbx_seq_one_letter_code
_entity_poly.pdbx_strand_id
1 'polypeptide(L)'
;MKPCCQNCHFLAKDYVAANGQMLSFSWDEEERKNFKIKKHYSAKCHKGVWDTGVDPTLKGKLQEVLLEGRKNDCFFIEYQPSMLFSAADERFRILNDHRQLKRSHLFTQIGLVIAAFGLFANIVIEILKSLGIM
;
A
#
# COMPACT_ATOMS: atom_id res chain seq x y z
N MET A 1 -2.23 11.11 -6.38
CA MET A 1 -1.05 10.76 -7.21
C MET A 1 -1.23 9.37 -7.83
N LYS A 2 -0.67 9.11 -9.02
CA LYS A 2 -0.65 7.75 -9.60
C LYS A 2 0.29 6.86 -8.77
N PRO A 3 -0.13 5.66 -8.33
CA PRO A 3 0.72 4.75 -7.57
C PRO A 3 1.79 4.15 -8.50
N CYS A 4 3.01 4.67 -8.39
CA CYS A 4 4.19 4.18 -9.11
C CYS A 4 5.42 4.24 -8.19
N CYS A 5 6.50 3.57 -8.57
CA CYS A 5 7.68 3.44 -7.72
C CYS A 5 8.40 4.79 -7.51
N GLN A 6 8.36 5.70 -8.49
CA GLN A 6 8.90 7.06 -8.35
C GLN A 6 8.36 7.79 -7.10
N ASN A 7 7.06 7.61 -6.83
CA ASN A 7 6.36 8.26 -5.74
C ASN A 7 6.27 7.38 -4.48
N CYS A 8 6.89 6.21 -4.51
CA CYS A 8 6.84 5.25 -3.43
C CYS A 8 7.92 5.56 -2.39
N HIS A 9 7.53 5.52 -1.12
CA HIS A 9 8.47 5.71 -0.02
C HIS A 9 9.54 4.62 0.01
N PHE A 10 9.22 3.39 -0.41
CA PHE A 10 10.14 2.27 -0.48
C PHE A 10 11.08 2.28 -1.69
N LEU A 11 11.14 3.38 -2.45
CA LEU A 11 12.17 3.54 -3.48
C LEU A 11 13.52 3.79 -2.81
N ALA A 12 14.43 2.84 -2.99
CA ALA A 12 15.71 2.79 -2.31
C ALA A 12 16.89 2.70 -3.29
N LYS A 13 18.06 3.06 -2.79
CA LYS A 13 19.34 2.94 -3.46
C LYS A 13 20.34 2.28 -2.50
N ASP A 14 21.06 1.31 -3.00
CA ASP A 14 22.06 0.58 -2.24
C ASP A 14 23.46 1.00 -2.63
N TYR A 15 24.34 1.09 -1.64
CA TYR A 15 25.76 1.33 -1.78
C TYR A 15 26.53 0.24 -1.05
N VAL A 16 27.51 -0.35 -1.74
CA VAL A 16 28.44 -1.30 -1.13
C VAL A 16 29.66 -0.52 -0.65
N ALA A 17 29.84 -0.45 0.66
CA ALA A 17 30.98 0.19 1.29
C ALA A 17 32.26 -0.64 1.08
N ALA A 18 33.43 -0.03 1.31
CA ALA A 18 34.74 -0.67 1.11
C ALA A 18 34.95 -1.93 1.95
N ASN A 19 34.27 -2.05 3.09
CA ASN A 19 34.26 -3.22 3.96
C ASN A 19 33.28 -4.33 3.50
N GLY A 20 32.65 -4.17 2.34
CA GLY A 20 31.63 -5.08 1.81
C GLY A 20 30.23 -4.91 2.43
N GLN A 21 30.05 -3.97 3.36
CA GLN A 21 28.75 -3.71 3.98
C GLN A 21 27.81 -3.02 2.99
N MET A 22 26.60 -3.56 2.83
CA MET A 22 25.57 -2.95 2.01
C MET A 22 24.76 -1.95 2.84
N LEU A 23 24.74 -0.69 2.40
CA LEU A 23 23.98 0.39 3.00
C LEU A 23 22.81 0.76 2.07
N SER A 24 21.61 0.88 2.62
CA SER A 24 20.41 1.20 1.86
C SER A 24 19.88 2.57 2.27
N PHE A 25 19.59 3.42 1.28
CA PHE A 25 19.13 4.78 1.47
C PHE A 25 17.86 5.05 0.67
N SER A 26 17.01 5.93 1.15
CA SER A 26 15.90 6.45 0.33
C SER A 26 16.44 7.33 -0.79
N TRP A 27 15.76 7.32 -1.93
CA TRP A 27 15.98 8.36 -2.95
C TRP A 27 15.52 9.72 -2.43
N ASP A 28 16.32 10.75 -2.69
CA ASP A 28 15.97 12.14 -2.40
C ASP A 28 15.03 12.73 -3.48
N GLU A 29 14.56 13.95 -3.26
CA GLU A 29 13.63 14.60 -4.18
C GLU A 29 14.25 14.88 -5.56
N GLU A 30 15.53 15.22 -5.63
CA GLU A 30 16.21 15.55 -6.88
C GLU A 30 16.38 14.29 -7.73
N GLU A 31 16.81 13.19 -7.11
CA GLU A 31 16.94 11.89 -7.74
C GLU A 31 15.59 11.38 -8.26
N ARG A 32 14.50 11.57 -7.49
CA ARG A 32 13.13 11.21 -7.89
C ARG A 32 12.62 12.04 -9.05
N LYS A 33 12.90 13.35 -9.08
CA LYS A 33 12.51 14.24 -10.19
C LYS A 33 13.27 13.91 -11.48
N ASN A 34 14.56 13.60 -11.35
CA ASN A 34 15.45 13.37 -12.49
C ASN A 34 15.55 11.89 -12.91
N PHE A 35 14.88 10.97 -12.21
CA PHE A 35 14.95 9.51 -12.43
C PHE A 35 16.39 8.97 -12.44
N LYS A 36 17.27 9.57 -11.65
CA LYS A 36 18.72 9.33 -11.74
C LYS A 36 19.37 9.33 -10.37
N ILE A 37 20.14 8.28 -10.10
CA ILE A 37 21.02 8.15 -8.94
C ILE A 37 22.48 8.23 -9.36
N LYS A 38 23.38 8.43 -8.39
CA LYS A 38 24.82 8.44 -8.66
C LYS A 38 25.30 7.05 -9.10
N LYS A 39 26.35 6.98 -9.94
CA LYS A 39 26.83 5.76 -10.61
C LYS A 39 27.22 4.60 -9.68
N HIS A 40 27.59 4.90 -8.43
CA HIS A 40 28.00 3.89 -7.43
C HIS A 40 26.83 3.34 -6.61
N TYR A 41 25.60 3.75 -6.89
CA TYR A 41 24.41 3.18 -6.29
C TYR A 41 23.68 2.26 -7.27
N SER A 42 23.01 1.26 -6.70
CA SER A 42 22.04 0.40 -7.39
C SER A 42 20.63 0.75 -6.93
N ALA A 43 19.67 0.86 -7.85
CA ALA A 43 18.30 1.21 -7.52
C ALA A 43 17.49 -0.04 -7.20
N LYS A 44 16.63 0.02 -6.18
CA LYS A 44 15.78 -1.11 -5.83
C LYS A 44 14.50 -0.68 -5.13
N CYS A 45 13.60 -1.64 -4.94
CA CYS A 45 12.54 -1.55 -3.95
C CYS A 45 13.04 -2.05 -2.59
N HIS A 46 12.90 -1.25 -1.54
CA HIS A 46 13.20 -1.67 -0.16
C HIS A 46 12.38 -2.90 0.28
N LYS A 47 11.18 -3.06 -0.28
CA LYS A 47 10.29 -4.21 -0.05
C LYS A 47 10.57 -5.42 -0.95
N GLY A 48 11.61 -5.37 -1.78
CA GLY A 48 12.02 -6.50 -2.62
C GLY A 48 11.14 -6.78 -3.84
N VAL A 49 10.26 -5.85 -4.22
CA VAL A 49 9.35 -6.02 -5.37
C VAL A 49 10.12 -6.02 -6.71
N TRP A 50 11.27 -5.34 -6.76
CA TRP A 50 12.19 -5.32 -7.89
C TRP A 50 13.56 -4.83 -7.41
N ASP A 51 14.60 -5.17 -8.16
CA ASP A 51 15.98 -4.75 -7.93
C ASP A 51 16.68 -4.61 -9.29
N THR A 52 17.42 -3.53 -9.53
CA THR A 52 18.24 -3.40 -10.73
C THR A 52 19.52 -4.22 -10.66
N GLY A 53 19.89 -4.69 -9.47
CA GLY A 53 21.16 -5.35 -9.20
C GLY A 53 22.34 -4.48 -9.62
N VAL A 54 23.41 -5.14 -10.07
CA VAL A 54 24.54 -4.54 -10.80
C VAL A 54 24.34 -4.57 -12.32
N ASP A 55 23.18 -5.03 -12.80
CA ASP A 55 22.96 -5.34 -14.20
C ASP A 55 22.82 -4.07 -15.06
N PRO A 56 23.72 -3.86 -16.04
CA PRO A 56 23.66 -2.71 -16.95
C PRO A 56 22.39 -2.67 -17.82
N THR A 57 21.68 -3.79 -17.98
CA THR A 57 20.47 -3.87 -18.81
C THR A 57 19.28 -3.09 -18.21
N LEU A 58 19.22 -2.99 -16.86
CA LEU A 58 18.19 -2.19 -16.18
C LEU A 58 18.52 -0.71 -16.11
N LYS A 59 19.79 -0.29 -16.28
CA LYS A 59 20.13 1.15 -16.33
C LYS A 59 19.37 1.89 -17.43
N GLY A 60 19.07 1.22 -18.55
CA GLY A 60 18.24 1.75 -19.64
C GLY A 60 16.72 1.67 -19.39
N LYS A 61 16.26 0.80 -18.49
CA LYS A 61 14.83 0.54 -18.21
C LYS A 61 14.36 1.05 -16.85
N LEU A 62 15.23 1.70 -16.08
CA LEU A 62 14.93 2.20 -14.74
C LEU A 62 13.72 3.15 -14.76
N GLN A 63 13.65 4.05 -15.74
CA GLN A 63 12.52 4.96 -15.86
C GLN A 63 11.19 4.21 -16.09
N GLU A 64 11.19 3.14 -16.89
CA GLU A 64 10.01 2.31 -17.11
C GLU A 64 9.55 1.66 -15.81
N VAL A 65 10.47 1.05 -15.05
CA VAL A 65 10.20 0.44 -13.74
C VAL A 65 9.66 1.47 -12.74
N LEU A 66 10.22 2.68 -12.75
CA LEU A 66 9.81 3.77 -11.84
C LEU A 66 8.40 4.29 -12.14
N LEU A 67 8.01 4.31 -13.41
CA LEU A 67 6.71 4.81 -13.89
C LEU A 67 5.63 3.72 -14.02
N GLU A 68 6.04 2.45 -13.99
CA GLU A 68 5.14 1.31 -14.03
C GLU A 68 4.10 1.39 -12.90
N GLY A 69 2.83 1.33 -13.29
CA GLY A 69 1.73 1.32 -12.35
C GLY A 69 1.57 -0.08 -11.76
N ARG A 70 1.89 -0.25 -10.48
CA ARG A 70 1.74 -1.55 -9.80
C ARG A 70 0.41 -1.60 -9.05
N LYS A 71 -0.51 -2.45 -9.50
CA LYS A 71 -1.79 -2.72 -8.83
C LYS A 71 -1.72 -4.05 -8.07
N ASN A 72 -2.42 -4.10 -6.94
CA ASN A 72 -2.73 -5.28 -6.11
C ASN A 72 -1.57 -6.02 -5.43
N ASP A 73 -0.33 -5.99 -5.94
CA ASP A 73 0.81 -6.75 -5.38
C ASP A 73 1.97 -5.86 -4.90
N CYS A 74 1.68 -4.61 -4.53
CA CYS A 74 2.70 -3.64 -4.16
C CYS A 74 2.43 -2.99 -2.80
N PHE A 75 3.50 -2.83 -2.02
CA PHE A 75 3.52 -2.17 -0.72
C PHE A 75 3.54 -0.64 -0.85
N PHE A 76 2.77 -0.07 -1.78
CA PHE A 76 2.87 1.36 -2.07
C PHE A 76 2.48 2.21 -0.85
N ILE A 77 3.40 3.08 -0.44
CA ILE A 77 3.19 4.19 0.48
C ILE A 77 3.70 5.44 -0.20
N GLU A 78 2.93 6.53 -0.15
CA GLU A 78 3.34 7.80 -0.71
C GLU A 78 4.61 8.32 -0.02
N TYR A 79 5.58 8.77 -0.83
CA TYR A 79 6.82 9.30 -0.32
C TYR A 79 6.57 10.55 0.55
N GLN A 80 7.02 10.47 1.79
CA GLN A 80 7.09 11.62 2.69
C GLN A 80 8.56 11.93 3.01
N PRO A 81 9.03 13.18 2.80
CA PRO A 81 10.35 13.60 3.22
C PRO A 81 10.60 13.33 4.70
N SER A 82 11.82 12.97 5.07
CA SER A 82 12.25 12.69 6.45
C SER A 82 11.60 11.50 7.16
N MET A 83 10.68 10.78 6.50
CA MET A 83 10.18 9.52 7.02
C MET A 83 11.22 8.41 6.80
N LEU A 84 11.43 7.59 7.81
CA LEU A 84 12.30 6.42 7.73
C LEU A 84 11.51 5.22 7.18
N PHE A 85 12.20 4.26 6.57
CA PHE A 85 11.57 3.04 6.06
C PHE A 85 10.80 2.27 7.15
N SER A 86 11.32 2.21 8.38
CA SER A 86 10.62 1.58 9.51
C SER A 86 9.30 2.28 9.86
N ALA A 87 9.23 3.60 9.77
CA ALA A 87 8.00 4.35 9.99
C ALA A 87 7.00 4.14 8.85
N ALA A 88 7.47 4.05 7.61
CA ALA A 88 6.62 3.72 6.47
C ALA A 88 6.07 2.29 6.54
N ASP A 89 6.84 1.35 7.07
CA ASP A 89 6.39 -0.03 7.33
C ASP A 89 5.25 -0.07 8.33
N GLU A 90 5.41 0.63 9.44
CA GLU A 90 4.38 0.74 10.47
C GLU A 90 3.11 1.35 9.89
N ARG A 91 3.26 2.44 9.12
CA ARG A 91 2.13 3.09 8.46
C ARG A 91 1.43 2.17 7.47
N PHE A 92 2.18 1.38 6.69
CA PHE A 92 1.61 0.41 5.78
C PHE A 92 0.79 -0.65 6.53
N ARG A 93 1.33 -1.17 7.65
CA ARG A 93 0.62 -2.12 8.51
C ARG A 93 -0.69 -1.55 9.01
N ILE A 94 -0.67 -0.35 9.61
CA ILE A 94 -1.87 0.33 10.13
C ILE A 94 -2.92 0.52 9.02
N LEU A 95 -2.52 0.96 7.83
CA LEU A 95 -3.44 1.17 6.70
C LEU A 95 -4.07 -0.15 6.22
N ASN A 96 -3.29 -1.23 6.22
CA ASN A 96 -3.77 -2.55 5.85
C ASN A 96 -4.76 -3.09 6.88
N ASP A 97 -4.45 -2.95 8.17
CA ASP A 97 -5.30 -3.38 9.28
C ASP A 97 -6.62 -2.60 9.27
N HIS A 98 -6.57 -1.28 9.08
CA HIS A 98 -7.77 -0.44 8.94
C HIS A 98 -8.62 -0.84 7.74
N ARG A 99 -8.01 -1.25 6.62
CA ARG A 99 -8.76 -1.74 5.46
C ARG A 99 -9.51 -3.04 5.80
N GLN A 100 -8.89 -3.94 6.53
CA GLN A 100 -9.54 -5.17 6.98
C GLN A 100 -10.68 -4.88 7.97
N LEU A 101 -10.47 -3.97 8.93
CA LEU A 101 -11.48 -3.55 9.90
C LEU A 101 -12.68 -2.86 9.23
N LYS A 102 -12.46 -2.02 8.21
CA LYS A 102 -13.57 -1.43 7.44
C LYS A 102 -14.43 -2.50 6.77
N ARG A 103 -13.80 -3.57 6.26
CA ARG A 103 -14.51 -4.66 5.62
C ARG A 103 -15.35 -5.46 6.63
N SER A 104 -14.83 -5.73 7.83
CA SER A 104 -15.61 -6.40 8.88
C SER A 104 -16.79 -5.54 9.36
N HIS A 105 -16.57 -4.24 9.58
CA HIS A 105 -17.63 -3.33 10.01
C HIS A 105 -18.79 -3.24 9.00
N LEU A 106 -18.49 -3.25 7.69
CA LEU A 106 -19.51 -3.30 6.64
C LEU A 106 -20.37 -4.56 6.73
N PHE A 107 -19.77 -5.72 6.98
CA PHE A 107 -20.53 -6.96 7.17
C PHE A 107 -21.38 -6.93 8.43
N THR A 108 -20.85 -6.38 9.53
CA THR A 108 -21.61 -6.19 10.77
C THR A 108 -22.82 -5.28 10.54
N GLN A 109 -22.66 -4.17 9.83
CA GLN A 109 -23.77 -3.27 9.50
C GLN A 109 -24.84 -3.97 8.66
N ILE A 110 -24.46 -4.75 7.66
CA ILE A 110 -25.41 -5.52 6.84
C ILE A 110 -26.19 -6.52 7.71
N GLY A 111 -25.49 -7.26 8.58
CA GLY A 111 -26.13 -8.20 9.51
C GLY A 111 -27.13 -7.51 10.45
N LEU A 112 -26.78 -6.32 10.93
CA LEU A 112 -27.64 -5.53 11.83
C LEU A 112 -28.90 -5.03 11.13
N VAL A 113 -28.79 -4.62 9.86
CA VAL A 113 -29.94 -4.23 9.03
C VAL A 113 -30.86 -5.43 8.79
N ILE A 114 -30.31 -6.61 8.47
CA ILE A 114 -31.11 -7.84 8.27
C ILE A 114 -31.85 -8.22 9.56
N ALA A 115 -31.17 -8.17 10.71
CA ALA A 115 -31.79 -8.45 12.00
C ALA A 115 -32.91 -7.46 12.34
N ALA A 116 -32.71 -6.16 12.06
CA ALA A 116 -33.73 -5.15 12.26
C ALA A 116 -34.98 -5.38 11.38
N PHE A 117 -34.80 -5.75 10.11
CA PHE A 117 -35.91 -6.12 9.23
C PHE A 117 -36.67 -7.36 9.73
N GLY A 118 -35.95 -8.37 10.24
CA GLY A 118 -36.58 -9.56 10.83
C GLY A 118 -37.45 -9.23 12.05
N LEU A 119 -36.93 -8.40 12.97
CA LEU A 119 -37.70 -7.93 14.13
C LEU A 119 -38.92 -7.11 13.70
N PHE A 120 -38.76 -6.22 12.73
CA PHE A 120 -39.86 -5.41 12.22
C PHE A 120 -40.96 -6.26 11.58
N ALA A 121 -40.59 -7.22 10.72
CA ALA A 121 -41.55 -8.14 10.11
C ALA A 121 -42.31 -8.96 11.15
N ASN A 122 -41.63 -9.40 12.22
CA ASN A 122 -42.26 -10.16 13.30
C ASN A 122 -43.33 -9.31 14.02
N ILE A 123 -43.02 -8.05 14.35
CA ILE A 123 -43.97 -7.11 14.96
C ILE A 123 -45.18 -6.88 14.03
N VAL A 124 -44.95 -6.70 12.73
CA VAL A 124 -46.04 -6.51 11.75
C VAL A 124 -46.97 -7.73 11.68
N ILE A 125 -46.41 -8.94 11.66
CA ILE A 125 -47.19 -10.19 11.68
C ILE A 125 -48.03 -10.28 12.95
N GLU A 126 -47.46 -9.95 14.10
CA GLU A 126 -48.14 -9.99 15.38
C GLU A 126 -49.31 -9.00 15.45
N ILE A 127 -49.13 -7.79 14.92
CA ILE A 127 -50.19 -6.78 14.79
C ILE A 127 -51.31 -7.26 13.84
N LEU A 128 -50.96 -7.84 12.69
CA LEU A 128 -51.94 -8.36 11.73
C LEU A 128 -52.79 -9.49 12.33
N LYS A 129 -52.17 -10.39 13.09
CA LYS A 129 -52.88 -11.43 13.86
C LYS A 129 -53.81 -10.81 14.91
N SER A 130 -53.35 -9.78 15.63
CA SER A 130 -54.17 -9.10 16.63
C SER A 130 -55.38 -8.35 16.04
N LEU A 131 -55.29 -7.91 14.78
CA LEU A 131 -56.38 -7.21 14.07
C LEU A 131 -57.35 -8.15 13.37
N GLY A 132 -57.12 -9.48 13.41
CA GLY A 132 -57.98 -10.48 12.76
C GLY A 132 -57.96 -10.44 11.23
N ILE A 133 -56.92 -9.83 10.65
CA ILE A 133 -56.71 -9.73 9.19
C ILE A 133 -56.05 -11.01 8.66
N MET A 134 -55.53 -11.86 9.55
CA MET A 134 -54.88 -13.14 9.28
C MET A 134 -55.26 -14.19 10.31
#